data_AF-A0A848YR08-F1
#
_entry.id   AF-A0A848YR08-F1
#
_cell.length_a   1.000
_cell.length_b   1.000
_cell.length_c   1.000
_cell.angle_alpha   90.00
_cell.angle_beta   90.00
_cell.angle_gamma   90.00
#
_symmetry.space_group_name_H-M   'P 1'
#
loop_
_entity.id
_entity.type
_entity.pdbx_description
1 polymer ?
#
loop_
_entity_poly.entity_id
_entity_poly.type
_entity_poly.pdbx_seq_one_letter_code
_entity_poly.pdbx_strand_id
1 'polypeptide(L)'
;MRYCRIALLSVLVVLTSVPVSLAAYHHMGDTDSDIFRDVYPAVAGTKLDSCAVCHTGGRYEKYPGSNKWVDMGSCQWCHYTYGYDESGDIDDTLNDYGRDFRDQGRNADALQTIADLDSDGDGHANGDEIQAVRFPGDATDDPTMVPAPFRIFERSQLEQWPLHEQFLLMNTHKSGDFYALYSGVPVEDLLDAAGILPTATGIRVYAPDGWSQYHPLDQSEEPSFYPVYGEYPPAVYYYDQTADVALYPDTGWCSFDSIGAEDLSNGDSIGVEDGLRLLLAFTRDSAYLESGELDASNRLNGEGPFRVVPPQKKPGPPDQSVKSDHQDVIWPFDENADHNAGFATRTTTIIKVDPLPDGFTDINTLEAGWNFVDEGKIVVYGAIDPSETIYEKFDLLMSTLMDAESSAFKRHSVKFRFILKIWIARLFVEWDRPEKALDIVNNRLITRVDGCALRDLVDYNDWIITCDNQKPVYWQLHELKALINLLVDINSPAE
;
A
#
# COMPACT_ATOMS: atom_id res chain seq x y z
N MET A 1 30.17 -32.90 47.80
CA MET A 1 28.89 -33.46 47.32
C MET A 1 27.93 -32.31 47.03
N ARG A 2 27.21 -32.41 45.91
CA ARG A 2 26.11 -31.56 45.41
C ARG A 2 26.51 -30.45 44.44
N TYR A 3 26.58 -30.92 43.19
CA TYR A 3 26.38 -30.22 41.92
C TYR A 3 25.21 -29.23 41.96
N CYS A 4 25.46 -28.00 41.52
CA CYS A 4 24.42 -27.07 41.11
C CYS A 4 24.30 -27.17 39.58
N ARG A 5 23.14 -27.62 39.10
CA ARG A 5 22.86 -27.86 37.67
C ARG A 5 22.62 -26.52 36.97
N ILE A 6 23.40 -26.28 35.91
CA ILE A 6 23.12 -25.28 34.88
C ILE A 6 21.97 -25.84 34.04
N ALA A 7 20.83 -25.16 34.02
CA ALA A 7 19.75 -25.42 33.08
C ALA A 7 19.96 -24.51 31.86
N LEU A 8 20.43 -25.09 30.76
CA LEU A 8 20.33 -24.49 29.43
C LEU A 8 18.86 -24.58 29.01
N LEU A 9 18.18 -23.44 28.92
CA LEU A 9 16.89 -23.31 28.24
C LEU A 9 17.17 -22.66 26.90
N SER A 10 17.48 -23.50 25.91
CA SER A 10 17.53 -23.14 24.50
C SER A 10 16.09 -23.12 23.97
N VAL A 11 15.48 -21.93 24.01
CA VAL A 11 14.26 -21.62 23.27
C VAL A 11 14.71 -21.17 21.88
N LEU A 12 14.67 -22.09 20.93
CA LEU A 12 14.84 -21.80 19.50
C LEU A 12 13.48 -21.36 18.98
N VAL A 13 13.14 -20.08 19.11
CA VAL A 13 12.06 -19.47 18.34
C VAL A 13 12.64 -19.23 16.95
N VAL A 14 12.27 -20.09 16.01
CA VAL A 14 12.47 -19.83 14.59
C VAL A 14 11.36 -18.85 14.19
N LEU A 15 11.64 -17.55 14.36
CA LEU A 15 10.92 -16.50 13.65
C LEU A 15 11.36 -16.62 12.18
N THR A 16 10.56 -17.30 11.36
CA THR A 16 10.63 -17.12 9.92
C THR A 16 10.11 -15.72 9.64
N SER A 17 11.02 -14.73 9.60
CA SER A 17 10.72 -13.48 8.91
C SER A 17 10.54 -13.83 7.45
N VAL A 18 9.29 -13.94 7.01
CA VAL A 18 8.99 -13.89 5.59
C VAL A 18 9.31 -12.45 5.20
N PRO A 19 10.30 -12.18 4.33
CA PRO A 19 10.51 -10.83 3.85
C PRO A 19 9.19 -10.35 3.26
N VAL A 20 8.72 -9.19 3.70
CA VAL A 20 7.50 -8.60 3.18
C VAL A 20 7.82 -8.07 1.79
N SER A 21 7.70 -8.96 0.82
CA SER A 21 7.88 -8.68 -0.57
C SER A 21 6.72 -7.83 -1.04
N LEU A 22 6.97 -6.54 -1.33
CA LEU A 22 6.18 -5.76 -2.28
C LEU A 22 6.48 -6.30 -3.69
N ALA A 23 6.34 -7.61 -3.89
CA ALA A 23 6.33 -8.17 -5.24
C ALA A 23 5.25 -7.40 -5.99
N ALA A 24 5.44 -7.16 -7.27
CA ALA A 24 4.37 -6.63 -8.09
C ALA A 24 3.87 -7.71 -9.06
N TYR A 25 2.71 -7.45 -9.64
CA TYR A 25 1.81 -8.47 -10.15
C TYR A 25 2.24 -8.96 -11.54
N HIS A 26 2.27 -10.29 -11.73
CA HIS A 26 2.60 -10.91 -13.01
C HIS A 26 1.32 -11.40 -13.70
N HIS A 27 1.09 -10.92 -14.91
CA HIS A 27 -0.04 -11.35 -15.74
C HIS A 27 0.39 -11.79 -17.14
N MET A 28 -0.19 -12.92 -17.58
CA MET A 28 -0.21 -13.48 -18.94
C MET A 28 1.02 -13.22 -19.84
N GLY A 29 2.00 -14.12 -19.77
CA GLY A 29 3.02 -14.25 -20.83
C GLY A 29 4.08 -13.14 -20.86
N ASP A 30 4.21 -12.34 -19.81
CA ASP A 30 5.32 -11.40 -19.65
C ASP A 30 6.67 -12.16 -19.61
N THR A 31 7.47 -11.98 -20.67
CA THR A 31 8.83 -12.52 -20.74
C THR A 31 9.89 -11.50 -20.32
N ASP A 32 9.55 -10.21 -20.26
CA ASP A 32 10.52 -9.16 -19.97
C ASP A 32 10.88 -9.16 -18.49
N SER A 33 9.90 -9.33 -17.60
CA SER A 33 10.17 -9.48 -16.17
C SER A 33 10.98 -10.75 -15.87
N ASP A 34 10.75 -11.85 -16.60
CA ASP A 34 11.56 -13.08 -16.47
C ASP A 34 13.04 -12.83 -16.85
N ILE A 35 13.29 -12.18 -17.99
CA ILE A 35 14.65 -11.80 -18.43
C ILE A 35 15.30 -10.85 -17.42
N PHE A 36 14.54 -9.88 -16.90
CA PHE A 36 15.00 -8.92 -15.91
C PHE A 36 15.44 -9.62 -14.62
N ARG A 37 14.63 -10.56 -14.11
CA ARG A 37 14.97 -11.35 -12.91
C ARG A 37 16.15 -12.29 -13.12
N ASP A 38 16.32 -12.84 -14.31
CA ASP A 38 17.46 -13.69 -14.63
C ASP A 38 18.79 -12.90 -14.56
N VAL A 39 18.78 -11.63 -14.98
CA VAL A 39 19.95 -10.74 -14.88
C VAL A 39 20.10 -10.15 -13.48
N TYR A 40 19.00 -9.78 -12.83
CA TYR A 40 18.97 -9.15 -11.51
C TYR A 40 18.21 -10.01 -10.48
N PRO A 41 18.72 -11.20 -10.10
CA PRO A 41 17.99 -12.13 -9.23
C PRO A 41 17.66 -11.56 -7.85
N ALA A 42 18.39 -10.53 -7.40
CA ALA A 42 18.15 -9.84 -6.13
C ALA A 42 16.85 -9.00 -6.12
N VAL A 43 16.25 -8.71 -7.28
CA VAL A 43 15.01 -7.93 -7.37
C VAL A 43 13.75 -8.77 -7.19
N ALA A 44 13.88 -10.10 -7.15
CA ALA A 44 12.74 -10.99 -6.97
C ALA A 44 11.99 -10.67 -5.66
N GLY A 45 10.67 -10.50 -5.75
CA GLY A 45 9.83 -10.09 -4.63
C GLY A 45 9.96 -8.60 -4.24
N THR A 46 10.67 -7.79 -5.01
CA THR A 46 10.66 -6.33 -4.83
C THR A 46 9.68 -5.67 -5.80
N LYS A 47 9.49 -4.35 -5.71
CA LYS A 47 8.63 -3.61 -6.66
C LYS A 47 9.12 -3.69 -8.11
N LEU A 48 10.41 -3.97 -8.32
CA LEU A 48 10.99 -4.17 -9.65
C LEU A 48 10.72 -5.57 -10.22
N ASP A 49 10.11 -6.46 -9.45
CA ASP A 49 9.59 -7.74 -9.95
C ASP A 49 8.21 -7.52 -10.59
N SER A 50 8.13 -6.65 -11.60
CA SER A 50 6.88 -6.34 -12.32
C SER A 50 7.03 -5.64 -13.65
N CYS A 51 5.93 -5.66 -14.42
CA CYS A 51 5.76 -4.94 -15.67
C CYS A 51 6.10 -3.44 -15.55
N ALA A 52 5.87 -2.82 -14.38
CA ALA A 52 6.12 -1.39 -14.14
C ALA A 52 7.60 -0.99 -14.32
N VAL A 53 8.54 -1.95 -14.33
CA VAL A 53 9.93 -1.67 -14.68
C VAL A 53 10.07 -1.20 -16.12
N CYS A 54 9.35 -1.81 -17.05
CA CYS A 54 9.43 -1.49 -18.49
C CYS A 54 8.21 -0.69 -18.99
N HIS A 55 7.11 -0.71 -18.25
CA HIS A 55 5.85 -0.11 -18.64
C HIS A 55 5.47 1.06 -17.73
N THR A 56 4.80 2.04 -18.32
CA THR A 56 4.29 3.22 -17.62
C THR A 56 2.77 3.13 -17.47
N GLY A 57 2.27 3.77 -16.41
CA GLY A 57 0.87 4.15 -16.33
C GLY A 57 0.54 5.24 -17.34
N GLY A 58 -0.72 5.64 -17.39
CA GLY A 58 -1.12 6.71 -18.28
C GLY A 58 -2.38 7.40 -17.82
N ARG A 59 -2.84 8.36 -18.62
CA ARG A 59 -4.03 9.13 -18.31
C ARG A 59 -4.88 9.34 -19.52
N TYR A 60 -6.19 9.27 -19.32
CA TYR A 60 -7.16 9.59 -20.36
C TYR A 60 -8.18 10.61 -19.86
N GLU A 61 -8.75 11.35 -20.81
CA GLU A 61 -9.81 12.29 -20.50
C GLU A 61 -11.14 11.53 -20.38
N LYS A 62 -11.74 11.54 -19.18
CA LYS A 62 -12.95 10.76 -18.87
C LYS A 62 -14.10 11.03 -19.83
N TYR A 63 -14.24 12.28 -20.24
CA TYR A 63 -15.16 12.71 -21.28
C TYR A 63 -14.42 13.67 -22.21
N PRO A 64 -14.44 13.45 -23.54
CA PRO A 64 -13.76 14.34 -24.48
C PRO A 64 -14.14 15.82 -24.28
N GLY A 65 -13.14 16.68 -24.05
CA GLY A 65 -13.28 18.11 -23.82
C GLY A 65 -13.73 18.53 -22.42
N SER A 66 -13.80 17.63 -21.44
CA SER A 66 -14.20 17.94 -20.06
C SER A 66 -13.07 18.45 -19.16
N ASN A 67 -11.81 18.30 -19.57
CA ASN A 67 -10.60 18.48 -18.78
C ASN A 67 -10.61 17.69 -17.45
N LYS A 68 -11.36 16.57 -17.40
CA LYS A 68 -11.38 15.64 -16.27
C LYS A 68 -10.55 14.41 -16.64
N TRP A 69 -9.42 14.27 -15.98
CA TRP A 69 -8.46 13.20 -16.25
C TRP A 69 -8.65 12.03 -15.28
N VAL A 70 -8.33 10.84 -15.76
CA VAL A 70 -8.27 9.61 -14.98
C VAL A 70 -6.88 9.03 -15.21
N ASP A 71 -6.15 8.83 -14.12
CA ASP A 71 -4.86 8.16 -14.11
C ASP A 71 -5.05 6.65 -13.94
N MET A 72 -4.14 5.87 -14.52
CA MET A 72 -4.15 4.41 -14.57
C MET A 72 -2.74 3.88 -14.29
N GLY A 73 -2.64 2.77 -13.56
CA GLY A 73 -1.40 2.02 -13.44
C GLY A 73 -0.98 1.36 -14.75
N SER A 74 0.23 0.80 -14.78
CA SER A 74 0.86 0.18 -15.93
C SER A 74 -0.01 -0.91 -16.57
N CYS A 75 -0.57 -1.81 -15.75
CA CYS A 75 -1.45 -2.88 -16.22
C CYS A 75 -2.75 -2.34 -16.82
N GLN A 76 -3.40 -1.39 -16.14
CA GLN A 76 -4.65 -0.79 -16.63
C GLN A 76 -4.41 0.02 -17.90
N TRP A 77 -3.29 0.74 -17.99
CA TRP A 77 -2.91 1.50 -19.17
C TRP A 77 -2.59 0.59 -20.35
N CYS A 78 -1.90 -0.52 -20.11
CA CYS A 78 -1.67 -1.56 -21.10
C CYS A 78 -3.00 -2.11 -21.64
N HIS A 79 -3.92 -2.50 -20.77
CA HIS A 79 -5.24 -2.98 -21.21
C HIS A 79 -6.09 -1.91 -21.88
N TYR A 80 -5.92 -0.63 -21.52
CA TYR A 80 -6.61 0.48 -22.15
C TYR A 80 -6.09 0.75 -23.57
N THR A 81 -4.77 0.70 -23.76
CA THR A 81 -4.11 1.15 -25.00
C THR A 81 -3.77 0.00 -25.95
N TYR A 82 -3.19 -1.09 -25.43
CA TYR A 82 -2.84 -2.29 -26.19
C TYR A 82 -4.03 -3.24 -26.37
N GLY A 83 -4.96 -3.24 -25.40
CA GLY A 83 -6.16 -4.07 -25.42
C GLY A 83 -5.91 -5.52 -24.96
N TYR A 84 -6.96 -6.17 -24.44
CA TYR A 84 -6.91 -7.60 -24.10
C TYR A 84 -6.75 -8.52 -25.32
N ASP A 85 -7.04 -8.01 -26.51
CA ASP A 85 -6.92 -8.71 -27.79
C ASP A 85 -5.65 -8.36 -28.56
N GLU A 86 -4.72 -7.64 -27.91
CA GLU A 86 -3.42 -7.25 -28.49
C GLU A 86 -3.57 -6.41 -29.78
N SER A 87 -4.65 -5.64 -29.88
CA SER A 87 -4.98 -4.88 -31.10
C SER A 87 -4.32 -3.51 -31.19
N GLY A 88 -3.81 -2.98 -30.08
CA GLY A 88 -3.14 -1.68 -29.99
C GLY A 88 -1.63 -1.73 -30.21
N ASP A 89 -0.96 -0.60 -29.94
CA ASP A 89 0.50 -0.50 -30.01
C ASP A 89 1.10 -0.64 -28.61
N ILE A 90 1.95 -1.64 -28.41
CA ILE A 90 2.61 -1.88 -27.12
C ILE A 90 3.59 -0.75 -26.78
N ASP A 91 4.10 -0.05 -27.79
CA ASP A 91 5.06 1.05 -27.62
C ASP A 91 4.48 2.22 -26.82
N ASP A 92 3.17 2.42 -26.90
CA ASP A 92 2.44 3.45 -26.14
C ASP A 92 2.32 3.13 -24.65
N THR A 93 2.73 1.93 -24.24
CA THR A 93 2.69 1.45 -22.86
C THR A 93 4.07 1.42 -22.20
N LEU A 94 5.15 1.58 -22.97
CA LEU A 94 6.51 1.52 -22.45
C LEU A 94 6.89 2.83 -21.75
N ASN A 95 7.65 2.73 -20.66
CA ASN A 95 8.41 3.87 -20.12
C ASN A 95 9.72 4.05 -20.93
N ASP A 96 10.55 5.04 -20.59
CA ASP A 96 11.80 5.28 -21.33
C ASP A 96 12.80 4.12 -21.18
N TYR A 97 12.91 3.53 -19.99
CA TYR A 97 13.73 2.33 -19.76
C TYR A 97 13.30 1.13 -20.62
N GLY A 98 11.99 0.87 -20.70
CA GLY A 98 11.42 -0.19 -21.51
C GLY A 98 11.64 0.02 -23.00
N ARG A 99 11.63 1.28 -23.47
CA ARG A 99 12.02 1.64 -24.84
C ARG A 99 13.49 1.34 -25.10
N ASP A 100 14.38 1.71 -24.19
CA ASP A 100 15.82 1.44 -24.33
C ASP A 100 16.12 -0.07 -24.31
N PHE A 101 15.50 -0.81 -23.38
CA PHE A 101 15.59 -2.27 -23.32
C PHE A 101 15.09 -2.92 -24.61
N ARG A 102 13.98 -2.42 -25.16
CA ARG A 102 13.42 -2.87 -26.43
C ARG A 102 14.37 -2.60 -27.59
N ASP A 103 14.88 -1.40 -27.70
CA ASP A 103 15.71 -0.95 -28.81
C ASP A 103 17.08 -1.66 -28.84
N GLN A 104 17.56 -2.14 -27.69
CA GLN A 104 18.73 -3.02 -27.57
C GLN A 104 18.42 -4.52 -27.76
N GLY A 105 17.16 -4.89 -28.03
CA GLY A 105 16.78 -6.22 -28.48
C GLY A 105 16.20 -7.17 -27.41
N ARG A 106 15.69 -6.64 -26.28
CA ARG A 106 14.91 -7.37 -25.25
C ARG A 106 15.53 -8.69 -24.82
N ASN A 107 16.78 -8.66 -24.38
CA ASN A 107 17.51 -9.84 -23.93
C ASN A 107 18.52 -9.49 -22.82
N ALA A 108 19.15 -10.49 -22.21
CA ALA A 108 20.08 -10.27 -21.11
C ALA A 108 21.25 -9.31 -21.46
N ASP A 109 21.74 -9.32 -22.70
CA ASP A 109 22.80 -8.40 -23.13
C ASP A 109 22.29 -6.95 -23.28
N ALA A 110 21.01 -6.78 -23.61
CA ALA A 110 20.35 -5.47 -23.66
C ALA A 110 20.36 -4.80 -22.28
N LEU A 111 20.02 -5.54 -21.21
CA LEU A 111 20.04 -5.02 -19.84
C LEU A 111 21.45 -4.56 -19.41
N GLN A 112 22.49 -5.32 -19.79
CA GLN A 112 23.87 -4.90 -19.55
C GLN A 112 24.26 -3.65 -20.35
N THR A 113 23.75 -3.53 -21.57
CA THR A 113 24.05 -2.39 -22.46
C THR A 113 23.42 -1.09 -21.96
N ILE A 114 22.21 -1.16 -21.40
CA ILE A 114 21.49 0.01 -20.90
C ILE A 114 21.81 0.33 -19.44
N ALA A 115 22.56 -0.50 -18.71
CA ALA A 115 22.81 -0.32 -17.28
C ALA A 115 23.46 1.03 -16.93
N ASP A 116 24.28 1.59 -17.83
CA ASP A 116 24.95 2.88 -17.65
C ASP A 116 24.18 4.06 -18.28
N LEU A 117 23.01 3.81 -18.87
CA LEU A 117 22.12 4.87 -19.37
C LEU A 117 21.30 5.45 -18.21
N ASP A 118 20.92 6.71 -18.38
CA ASP A 118 19.94 7.42 -17.56
C ASP A 118 18.70 7.56 -18.46
N SER A 119 17.77 6.60 -18.35
CA SER A 119 16.70 6.47 -19.35
C SER A 119 15.64 7.56 -19.18
N ASP A 120 15.30 7.90 -17.95
CA ASP A 120 14.25 8.88 -17.62
C ASP A 120 14.77 10.31 -17.39
N GLY A 121 16.09 10.49 -17.35
CA GLY A 121 16.76 11.79 -17.31
C GLY A 121 16.80 12.41 -15.93
N ASP A 122 16.67 11.62 -14.87
CA ASP A 122 16.70 12.09 -13.47
C ASP A 122 18.13 12.34 -12.93
N GLY A 123 19.14 11.91 -13.70
CA GLY A 123 20.56 12.05 -13.37
C GLY A 123 21.19 10.81 -12.71
N HIS A 124 20.46 9.71 -12.59
CA HIS A 124 20.92 8.42 -12.11
C HIS A 124 20.99 7.40 -13.24
N ALA A 125 21.98 6.51 -13.18
CA ALA A 125 22.06 5.42 -14.15
C ALA A 125 21.07 4.31 -13.77
N ASN A 126 20.46 3.67 -14.76
CA ASN A 126 19.53 2.56 -14.59
C ASN A 126 20.06 1.49 -13.62
N GLY A 127 21.35 1.13 -13.73
CA GLY A 127 21.99 0.15 -12.87
C GLY A 127 22.04 0.57 -11.40
N ASP A 128 22.18 1.88 -11.12
CA ASP A 128 22.19 2.42 -9.76
C ASP A 128 20.80 2.41 -9.14
N GLU A 129 19.80 2.74 -9.94
CA GLU A 129 18.40 2.69 -9.56
C GLU A 129 17.95 1.26 -9.26
N ILE A 130 18.26 0.30 -10.14
CA ILE A 130 17.95 -1.11 -9.92
C ILE A 130 18.62 -1.62 -8.62
N GLN A 131 19.86 -1.20 -8.35
CA GLN A 131 20.57 -1.52 -7.10
C GLN A 131 19.96 -0.84 -5.86
N ALA A 132 19.32 0.31 -6.04
CA ALA A 132 18.56 1.03 -5.02
C ALA A 132 17.09 0.59 -4.92
N VAL A 133 16.68 -0.41 -5.72
CA VAL A 133 15.30 -0.87 -5.87
C VAL A 133 14.39 0.30 -6.27
N ARG A 134 14.72 0.94 -7.39
CA ARG A 134 14.07 2.11 -8.00
C ARG A 134 13.73 1.85 -9.46
N PHE A 135 12.63 2.45 -9.93
CA PHE A 135 12.14 2.26 -11.29
C PHE A 135 12.96 3.11 -12.27
N PRO A 136 13.83 2.50 -13.10
CA PRO A 136 14.75 3.25 -13.98
C PRO A 136 14.11 3.99 -15.16
N GLY A 137 12.77 4.00 -15.19
CA GLY A 137 11.97 4.68 -16.20
C GLY A 137 10.96 5.65 -15.57
N ASP A 138 11.13 6.00 -14.30
CA ASP A 138 10.30 6.92 -13.53
C ASP A 138 11.18 7.91 -12.76
N ALA A 139 11.39 9.09 -13.35
CA ALA A 139 12.21 10.16 -12.80
C ALA A 139 11.72 10.72 -11.44
N THR A 140 10.61 10.20 -10.89
CA THR A 140 10.12 10.54 -9.55
C THR A 140 10.44 9.48 -8.49
N ASP A 141 11.04 8.36 -8.89
CA ASP A 141 11.43 7.25 -8.04
C ASP A 141 12.95 7.01 -8.05
N ASP A 142 13.73 8.05 -7.78
CA ASP A 142 15.20 7.98 -7.82
C ASP A 142 15.83 7.40 -6.52
N PRO A 143 17.14 7.07 -6.51
CA PRO A 143 17.84 6.49 -5.34
C PRO A 143 17.85 7.36 -4.08
N THR A 144 17.63 8.66 -4.21
CA THR A 144 17.58 9.61 -3.09
C THR A 144 16.23 9.63 -2.39
N MET A 145 15.17 9.15 -3.06
CA MET A 145 13.84 9.04 -2.50
C MET A 145 13.80 8.00 -1.38
N VAL A 146 13.02 8.26 -0.33
CA VAL A 146 12.87 7.32 0.80
C VAL A 146 11.39 7.01 0.99
N PRO A 147 10.94 5.75 0.81
CA PRO A 147 9.54 5.41 1.01
C PRO A 147 9.15 5.69 2.46
N ALA A 148 7.96 6.27 2.65
CA ALA A 148 7.47 6.52 3.99
C ALA A 148 7.34 5.23 4.82
N PRO A 149 7.41 5.33 6.16
CA PRO A 149 7.17 4.21 7.05
C PRO A 149 5.87 3.48 6.73
N PHE A 150 5.88 2.15 6.84
CA PHE A 150 4.71 1.34 6.56
C PHE A 150 4.53 0.20 7.58
N ARG A 151 3.32 -0.35 7.60
CA ARG A 151 2.92 -1.57 8.29
C ARG A 151 2.01 -2.36 7.38
N ILE A 152 2.21 -3.66 7.34
CA ILE A 152 1.38 -4.55 6.54
C ILE A 152 0.63 -5.48 7.48
N PHE A 153 -0.68 -5.54 7.31
CA PHE A 153 -1.58 -6.40 8.07
C PHE A 153 -2.16 -7.45 7.14
N GLU A 154 -2.12 -8.71 7.57
CA GLU A 154 -2.82 -9.80 6.89
C GLU A 154 -4.26 -9.89 7.40
N ARG A 155 -5.21 -10.28 6.54
CA ARG A 155 -6.60 -10.51 6.96
C ARG A 155 -6.68 -11.50 8.11
N SER A 156 -5.89 -12.57 8.06
CA SER A 156 -5.79 -13.61 9.10
C SER A 156 -5.37 -13.05 10.47
N GLN A 157 -4.58 -11.97 10.49
CA GLN A 157 -4.18 -11.25 11.69
C GLN A 157 -5.33 -10.37 12.19
N LEU A 158 -5.98 -9.63 11.30
CA LEU A 158 -7.10 -8.74 11.64
C LEU A 158 -8.32 -9.52 12.16
N GLU A 159 -8.55 -10.73 11.66
CA GLU A 159 -9.59 -11.65 12.15
C GLU A 159 -9.41 -12.07 13.62
N GLN A 160 -8.21 -11.90 14.18
CA GLN A 160 -7.92 -12.23 15.58
C GLN A 160 -8.14 -11.04 16.53
N TRP A 161 -8.43 -9.86 15.99
CA TRP A 161 -8.71 -8.66 16.79
C TRP A 161 -10.17 -8.63 17.26
N PRO A 162 -10.51 -7.79 18.24
CA PRO A 162 -11.91 -7.51 18.54
C PRO A 162 -12.64 -7.03 17.28
N LEU A 163 -13.61 -7.81 16.82
CA LEU A 163 -14.37 -7.47 15.62
C LEU A 163 -15.49 -6.50 15.95
N HIS A 164 -15.70 -5.54 15.05
CA HIS A 164 -16.84 -4.66 15.05
C HIS A 164 -17.80 -5.08 13.93
N GLU A 165 -19.08 -5.19 14.28
CA GLU A 165 -20.15 -5.54 13.36
C GLU A 165 -21.19 -4.43 13.35
N GLN A 166 -21.55 -3.97 12.15
CA GLN A 166 -22.56 -2.94 11.98
C GLN A 166 -23.48 -3.24 10.80
N PHE A 167 -24.78 -3.26 11.09
CA PHE A 167 -25.83 -3.24 10.07
C PHE A 167 -26.12 -1.79 9.69
N LEU A 168 -26.13 -1.47 8.40
CA LEU A 168 -26.45 -0.11 7.95
C LEU A 168 -27.00 -0.08 6.53
N LEU A 169 -27.66 1.03 6.21
CA LEU A 169 -27.99 1.41 4.84
C LEU A 169 -26.72 1.91 4.13
N MET A 170 -26.46 1.34 2.96
CA MET A 170 -25.49 1.83 1.99
C MET A 170 -26.26 2.56 0.88
N ASN A 171 -26.34 3.88 1.02
CA ASN A 171 -27.07 4.75 0.13
C ASN A 171 -26.16 5.23 -1.01
N THR A 172 -26.60 5.07 -2.26
CA THR A 172 -25.81 5.26 -3.46
C THR A 172 -26.39 6.38 -4.33
N HIS A 173 -25.53 7.20 -4.92
CA HIS A 173 -26.00 8.30 -5.75
C HIS A 173 -26.54 7.83 -7.13
N LYS A 174 -25.95 6.78 -7.71
CA LYS A 174 -26.14 6.41 -9.14
C LYS A 174 -26.61 4.98 -9.38
N SER A 175 -26.70 4.17 -8.33
CA SER A 175 -27.05 2.76 -8.39
C SER A 175 -28.25 2.49 -7.49
N GLY A 176 -28.62 1.23 -7.27
CA GLY A 176 -29.58 0.88 -6.22
C GLY A 176 -28.90 0.92 -4.85
N ASP A 177 -29.69 1.29 -3.85
CA ASP A 177 -29.33 1.24 -2.45
C ASP A 177 -29.36 -0.19 -1.92
N PHE A 178 -28.74 -0.43 -0.79
CA PHE A 178 -28.81 -1.74 -0.14
C PHE A 178 -28.52 -1.64 1.35
N TYR A 179 -29.19 -2.46 2.13
CA TYR A 179 -28.78 -2.75 3.51
C TYR A 179 -27.70 -3.83 3.50
N ALA A 180 -26.73 -3.72 4.42
CA ALA A 180 -25.68 -4.72 4.58
C ALA A 180 -25.24 -4.83 6.04
N LEU A 181 -24.94 -6.05 6.47
CA LEU A 181 -24.24 -6.34 7.72
C LEU A 181 -22.75 -6.51 7.41
N TYR A 182 -21.94 -5.53 7.79
CA TYR A 182 -20.50 -5.61 7.64
C TYR A 182 -19.83 -5.96 8.95
N SER A 183 -18.79 -6.80 8.88
CA SER A 183 -17.94 -7.11 10.04
C SER A 183 -16.46 -6.95 9.67
N GLY A 184 -15.69 -6.41 10.61
CA GLY A 184 -14.28 -6.10 10.40
C GLY A 184 -13.63 -5.45 11.61
N VAL A 185 -12.61 -4.61 11.37
CA VAL A 185 -11.94 -3.83 12.41
C VAL A 185 -12.23 -2.34 12.25
N PRO A 186 -12.49 -1.59 13.33
CA PRO A 186 -12.56 -0.13 13.26
C PRO A 186 -11.27 0.44 12.66
N VAL A 187 -11.39 1.43 11.78
CA VAL A 187 -10.21 2.05 11.14
C VAL A 187 -9.34 2.74 12.19
N GLU A 188 -9.92 3.31 13.24
CA GLU A 188 -9.19 3.86 14.39
C GLU A 188 -8.23 2.84 15.04
N ASP A 189 -8.70 1.63 15.32
CA ASP A 189 -7.89 0.58 15.96
C ASP A 189 -6.74 0.13 15.03
N LEU A 190 -7.00 0.08 13.72
CA LEU A 190 -5.97 -0.20 12.72
C LEU A 190 -4.88 0.88 12.69
N LEU A 191 -5.26 2.15 12.75
CA LEU A 191 -4.30 3.27 12.76
C LEU A 191 -3.50 3.32 14.05
N ASP A 192 -4.14 3.07 15.20
CA ASP A 192 -3.46 2.98 16.49
C ASP A 192 -2.44 1.83 16.49
N ALA A 193 -2.82 0.66 15.98
CA ALA A 193 -1.92 -0.48 15.82
C ALA A 193 -0.80 -0.25 14.79
N ALA A 194 -1.05 0.58 13.77
CA ALA A 194 -0.02 1.01 12.83
C ALA A 194 0.98 2.01 13.44
N GLY A 195 0.64 2.60 14.59
CA GLY A 195 1.45 3.60 15.28
C GLY A 195 1.30 5.00 14.66
N ILE A 196 0.07 5.41 14.36
CA ILE A 196 -0.21 6.76 13.82
C ILE A 196 0.46 7.87 14.65
N LEU A 197 1.09 8.82 13.97
CA LEU A 197 1.78 9.93 14.61
C LEU A 197 0.82 11.08 14.94
N PRO A 198 1.09 11.87 16.00
CA PRO A 198 0.28 13.05 16.34
C PRO A 198 0.22 14.14 15.26
N THR A 199 1.14 14.11 14.29
CA THR A 199 1.16 15.04 13.14
C THR A 199 0.15 14.66 12.06
N ALA A 200 -0.44 13.46 12.13
CA ALA A 200 -1.42 13.00 11.17
C ALA A 200 -2.72 13.84 11.25
N THR A 201 -3.33 14.09 10.10
CA THR A 201 -4.53 14.93 9.96
C THR A 201 -5.68 14.20 9.28
N GLY A 202 -5.38 13.15 8.52
CA GLY A 202 -6.36 12.30 7.86
C GLY A 202 -5.70 11.11 7.21
N ILE A 203 -6.52 10.33 6.53
CA ILE A 203 -6.08 9.20 5.72
C ILE A 203 -6.61 9.33 4.30
N ARG A 204 -5.86 8.79 3.34
CA ARG A 204 -6.35 8.51 2.00
C ARG A 204 -6.36 7.01 1.78
N VAL A 205 -7.54 6.47 1.47
CA VAL A 205 -7.77 5.05 1.26
C VAL A 205 -7.79 4.81 -0.23
N TYR A 206 -6.99 3.86 -0.72
CA TYR A 206 -6.92 3.53 -2.14
C TYR A 206 -7.40 2.10 -2.40
N ALA A 207 -8.12 1.98 -3.51
CA ALA A 207 -8.29 0.75 -4.25
C ALA A 207 -7.09 0.56 -5.20
N PRO A 208 -6.76 -0.68 -5.60
CA PRO A 208 -5.63 -0.97 -6.48
C PRO A 208 -5.81 -0.45 -7.91
N ASP A 209 -7.01 -0.02 -8.28
CA ASP A 209 -7.31 0.60 -9.57
C ASP A 209 -6.99 2.11 -9.60
N GLY A 210 -6.46 2.67 -8.51
CA GLY A 210 -6.11 4.08 -8.33
C GLY A 210 -7.24 4.94 -7.77
N TRP A 211 -8.45 4.42 -7.64
CA TRP A 211 -9.53 5.16 -7.00
C TRP A 211 -9.23 5.36 -5.52
N SER A 212 -9.53 6.55 -5.00
CA SER A 212 -9.29 6.86 -3.59
C SER A 212 -10.31 7.78 -2.96
N GLN A 213 -10.40 7.71 -1.63
CA GLN A 213 -11.19 8.61 -0.81
C GLN A 213 -10.36 9.16 0.34
N TYR A 214 -10.60 10.42 0.66
CA TYR A 214 -9.99 11.08 1.80
C TYR A 214 -10.95 11.08 3.00
N HIS A 215 -10.42 10.71 4.16
CA HIS A 215 -11.11 10.69 5.44
C HIS A 215 -10.27 11.49 6.46
N PRO A 216 -10.73 12.65 6.95
CA PRO A 216 -10.03 13.35 8.02
C PRO A 216 -10.02 12.51 9.30
N LEU A 217 -9.06 12.71 10.20
CA LEU A 217 -9.08 12.01 11.49
C LEU A 217 -10.26 12.49 12.34
N ASP A 218 -10.33 13.81 12.52
CA ASP A 218 -11.37 14.49 13.29
C ASP A 218 -12.42 15.13 12.38
N GLN A 219 -13.48 15.68 12.99
CA GLN A 219 -14.49 16.43 12.26
C GLN A 219 -13.86 17.58 11.46
N SER A 220 -14.10 17.57 10.14
CA SER A 220 -13.66 18.62 9.22
C SER A 220 -14.72 19.70 9.06
N GLU A 221 -14.29 20.92 8.74
CA GLU A 221 -15.18 22.00 8.30
C GLU A 221 -15.89 21.66 7.00
N GLU A 222 -15.33 20.77 6.18
CA GLU A 222 -15.94 20.25 4.95
C GLU A 222 -16.94 19.14 5.29
N PRO A 223 -18.26 19.41 5.28
CA PRO A 223 -19.24 18.50 5.83
C PRO A 223 -19.42 17.23 5.00
N SER A 224 -18.83 17.16 3.79
CA SER A 224 -18.89 16.00 2.91
C SER A 224 -18.02 14.84 3.37
N PHE A 225 -16.94 15.07 4.13
CA PHE A 225 -16.03 14.00 4.51
C PHE A 225 -16.52 13.17 5.72
N TYR A 226 -16.03 11.93 5.81
CA TYR A 226 -16.37 10.99 6.88
C TYR A 226 -15.14 10.84 7.79
N PRO A 227 -15.17 11.40 9.00
CA PRO A 227 -14.02 11.36 9.90
C PRO A 227 -13.76 9.96 10.46
N VAL A 228 -12.48 9.63 10.69
CA VAL A 228 -12.09 8.35 11.29
C VAL A 228 -12.60 8.25 12.72
N TYR A 229 -12.31 9.25 13.55
CA TYR A 229 -12.77 9.38 14.95
C TYR A 229 -14.15 10.06 15.03
N GLY A 230 -15.02 9.76 14.07
CA GLY A 230 -16.34 10.35 13.94
C GLY A 230 -17.39 9.76 14.89
N GLU A 231 -18.26 10.60 15.44
CA GLU A 231 -19.51 10.15 16.04
C GLU A 231 -20.60 10.03 14.97
N TYR A 232 -21.09 8.80 14.74
CA TYR A 232 -22.14 8.53 13.77
C TYR A 232 -23.46 8.22 14.50
N PRO A 233 -24.56 8.94 14.19
CA PRO A 233 -25.82 8.75 14.88
C PRO A 233 -26.48 7.41 14.54
N PRO A 234 -27.24 6.80 15.48
CA PRO A 234 -28.03 5.61 15.19
C PRO A 234 -29.00 5.82 14.02
N ALA A 235 -29.14 4.80 13.19
CA ALA A 235 -30.04 4.80 12.04
C ALA A 235 -31.38 4.11 12.35
N VAL A 236 -32.36 4.36 11.49
CA VAL A 236 -33.66 3.67 11.49
C VAL A 236 -33.70 2.74 10.28
N TYR A 237 -34.28 1.56 10.44
CA TYR A 237 -34.54 0.65 9.33
C TYR A 237 -35.78 1.12 8.57
N TYR A 238 -35.62 1.41 7.29
CA TYR A 238 -36.69 1.83 6.41
C TYR A 238 -36.99 0.70 5.44
N TYR A 239 -38.25 0.26 5.39
CA TYR A 239 -38.68 -0.77 4.45
C TYR A 239 -39.97 -0.36 3.76
N ASP A 240 -39.98 -0.49 2.44
CA ASP A 240 -41.18 -0.37 1.61
C ASP A 240 -41.15 -1.46 0.52
N GLN A 241 -42.27 -2.16 0.35
CA GLN A 241 -42.36 -3.26 -0.61
C GLN A 241 -42.07 -2.81 -2.04
N THR A 242 -42.42 -1.59 -2.43
CA THR A 242 -42.21 -1.07 -3.79
C THR A 242 -40.74 -0.75 -4.08
N ALA A 243 -39.95 -0.51 -3.03
CA ALA A 243 -38.51 -0.30 -3.12
C ALA A 243 -37.73 -1.62 -3.25
N ASP A 244 -38.31 -2.74 -2.83
CA ASP A 244 -37.65 -4.02 -2.68
C ASP A 244 -37.35 -4.68 -4.04
N VAL A 245 -36.06 -4.75 -4.39
CA VAL A 245 -35.60 -5.37 -5.63
C VAL A 245 -35.91 -6.87 -5.71
N ALA A 246 -36.05 -7.57 -4.58
CA ALA A 246 -36.41 -8.98 -4.58
C ALA A 246 -37.89 -9.20 -4.95
N LEU A 247 -38.76 -8.25 -4.60
CA LEU A 247 -40.19 -8.28 -4.95
C LEU A 247 -40.47 -7.65 -6.33
N TYR A 248 -39.73 -6.60 -6.68
CA TYR A 248 -39.86 -5.87 -7.94
C TYR A 248 -38.51 -5.70 -8.65
N PRO A 249 -37.97 -6.75 -9.31
CA PRO A 249 -36.62 -6.71 -9.89
C PRO A 249 -36.38 -5.62 -10.95
N ASP A 250 -37.44 -5.19 -11.65
CA ASP A 250 -37.34 -4.18 -12.73
C ASP A 250 -37.51 -2.74 -12.24
N THR A 251 -38.11 -2.53 -11.06
CA THR A 251 -38.53 -1.19 -10.59
C THR A 251 -38.13 -0.88 -9.16
N GLY A 252 -37.84 -1.88 -8.34
CA GLY A 252 -37.26 -1.72 -7.02
C GLY A 252 -35.88 -1.10 -7.11
N TRP A 253 -35.45 -0.44 -6.03
CA TRP A 253 -34.21 0.33 -5.99
C TRP A 253 -33.40 0.13 -4.72
N CYS A 254 -33.89 -0.65 -3.75
CA CYS A 254 -33.16 -1.00 -2.54
C CYS A 254 -33.14 -2.51 -2.31
N SER A 255 -31.97 -3.06 -1.96
CA SER A 255 -31.82 -4.44 -1.48
C SER A 255 -32.06 -4.54 0.01
N PHE A 256 -32.90 -5.50 0.41
CA PHE A 256 -33.26 -5.81 1.80
C PHE A 256 -32.90 -7.25 2.19
N ASP A 257 -32.03 -7.90 1.42
CA ASP A 257 -31.67 -9.31 1.53
C ASP A 257 -30.59 -9.61 2.58
N SER A 258 -30.00 -8.56 3.17
CA SER A 258 -29.01 -8.71 4.24
C SER A 258 -29.57 -9.43 5.46
N ILE A 259 -28.78 -10.33 6.04
CA ILE A 259 -29.15 -11.09 7.24
C ILE A 259 -29.38 -10.17 8.46
N GLY A 260 -28.79 -8.97 8.46
CA GLY A 260 -29.01 -7.98 9.51
C GLY A 260 -30.45 -7.43 9.53
N ALA A 261 -31.24 -7.65 8.47
CA ALA A 261 -32.62 -7.19 8.37
C ALA A 261 -33.66 -8.20 8.90
N GLU A 262 -33.29 -9.47 9.19
CA GLU A 262 -34.25 -10.58 9.41
C GLU A 262 -35.28 -10.31 10.52
N ASP A 263 -34.88 -9.60 11.58
CA ASP A 263 -35.73 -9.30 12.75
C ASP A 263 -36.21 -7.84 12.80
N LEU A 264 -35.99 -7.05 11.75
CA LEU A 264 -36.33 -5.62 11.72
C LEU A 264 -37.60 -5.35 10.91
N SER A 265 -38.45 -4.50 11.47
CA SER A 265 -39.62 -3.91 10.81
C SER A 265 -39.36 -2.45 10.44
N ASN A 266 -40.05 -1.95 9.41
CA ASN A 266 -39.98 -0.54 9.04
C ASN A 266 -40.23 0.38 10.26
N GLY A 267 -39.29 1.28 10.54
CA GLY A 267 -39.31 2.20 11.67
C GLY A 267 -38.53 1.72 12.90
N ASP A 268 -38.02 0.50 12.91
CA ASP A 268 -37.19 0.00 14.01
C ASP A 268 -35.82 0.70 14.05
N SER A 269 -35.30 0.91 15.25
CA SER A 269 -33.93 1.42 15.42
C SER A 269 -32.94 0.33 15.04
N ILE A 270 -31.93 0.68 14.26
CA ILE A 270 -30.79 -0.20 13.99
C ILE A 270 -29.83 -0.10 15.17
N GLY A 271 -29.69 -1.20 15.92
CA GLY A 271 -28.78 -1.31 17.05
C GLY A 271 -27.40 -1.76 16.58
N VAL A 272 -26.36 -1.00 16.92
CA VAL A 272 -24.95 -1.36 16.72
C VAL A 272 -24.26 -1.29 18.08
N GLU A 273 -23.67 -2.41 18.49
CA GLU A 273 -22.91 -2.47 19.75
C GLU A 273 -21.72 -1.51 19.67
N ASP A 274 -21.51 -0.74 20.73
CA ASP A 274 -20.46 0.30 20.80
C ASP A 274 -20.52 1.41 19.73
N GLY A 275 -21.69 1.58 19.08
CA GLY A 275 -21.97 2.65 18.13
C GLY A 275 -21.38 2.43 16.74
N LEU A 276 -21.86 3.17 15.75
CA LEU A 276 -21.38 3.11 14.37
C LEU A 276 -19.98 3.72 14.24
N ARG A 277 -19.10 3.10 13.46
CA ARG A 277 -17.72 3.55 13.24
C ARG A 277 -17.33 3.48 11.76
N LEU A 278 -16.27 4.20 11.39
CA LEU A 278 -15.62 3.97 10.10
C LEU A 278 -14.94 2.58 10.16
N LEU A 279 -15.42 1.65 9.36
CA LEU A 279 -15.06 0.24 9.45
C LEU A 279 -14.16 -0.18 8.29
N LEU A 280 -13.09 -0.92 8.55
CA LEU A 280 -12.42 -1.75 7.54
C LEU A 280 -13.05 -3.14 7.56
N ALA A 281 -14.06 -3.34 6.72
CA ALA A 281 -14.78 -4.59 6.61
C ALA A 281 -14.00 -5.63 5.79
N PHE A 282 -14.10 -6.90 6.16
CA PHE A 282 -13.64 -8.03 5.35
C PHE A 282 -14.69 -9.14 5.21
N THR A 283 -15.84 -8.99 5.88
CA THR A 283 -17.04 -9.79 5.62
C THR A 283 -18.28 -8.92 5.39
N ARG A 284 -19.18 -9.41 4.55
CA ARG A 284 -20.55 -8.91 4.37
C ARG A 284 -21.51 -10.10 4.51
N ASP A 285 -22.53 -9.95 5.35
CA ASP A 285 -23.55 -10.96 5.60
C ASP A 285 -22.94 -12.34 5.94
N SER A 286 -21.95 -12.34 6.84
CA SER A 286 -21.19 -13.53 7.28
C SER A 286 -20.32 -14.22 6.21
N ALA A 287 -20.26 -13.69 4.99
CA ALA A 287 -19.37 -14.18 3.93
C ALA A 287 -18.18 -13.23 3.73
N TYR A 288 -17.03 -13.76 3.31
CA TYR A 288 -15.93 -12.90 2.87
C TYR A 288 -16.34 -12.05 1.67
N LEU A 289 -15.84 -10.82 1.65
CA LEU A 289 -16.00 -9.93 0.52
C LEU A 289 -15.46 -10.58 -0.76
N GLU A 290 -16.22 -10.48 -1.86
CA GLU A 290 -15.80 -10.98 -3.17
C GLU A 290 -14.54 -10.28 -3.62
N SER A 291 -13.51 -11.04 -4.01
CA SER A 291 -12.20 -10.50 -4.37
C SER A 291 -12.31 -9.46 -5.49
N GLY A 292 -11.52 -8.39 -5.38
CA GLY A 292 -11.42 -7.39 -6.43
C GLY A 292 -10.76 -7.94 -7.70
N GLU A 293 -11.28 -7.59 -8.86
CA GLU A 293 -10.70 -7.92 -10.16
C GLU A 293 -11.01 -6.81 -11.19
N LEU A 294 -10.22 -6.72 -12.25
CA LEU A 294 -10.57 -5.87 -13.40
C LEU A 294 -11.45 -6.65 -14.37
N ASP A 295 -12.63 -6.10 -14.66
CA ASP A 295 -13.52 -6.66 -15.69
C ASP A 295 -12.97 -6.43 -17.11
N ALA A 296 -13.61 -7.04 -18.12
CA ALA A 296 -13.24 -6.86 -19.52
C ALA A 296 -13.36 -5.41 -20.04
N SER A 297 -13.97 -4.50 -19.27
CA SER A 297 -14.05 -3.06 -19.54
C SER A 297 -13.04 -2.27 -18.71
N ASN A 298 -12.06 -2.93 -18.09
CA ASN A 298 -11.01 -2.35 -17.26
C ASN A 298 -11.58 -1.58 -16.05
N ARG A 299 -12.65 -2.09 -15.45
CA ARG A 299 -13.26 -1.52 -14.23
C ARG A 299 -13.15 -2.49 -13.07
N LEU A 300 -12.96 -1.93 -11.88
CA LEU A 300 -12.96 -2.71 -10.65
C LEU A 300 -14.34 -3.37 -10.41
N ASN A 301 -14.33 -4.69 -10.41
CA ASN A 301 -15.39 -5.55 -9.92
C ASN A 301 -15.00 -6.17 -8.57
N GLY A 302 -15.95 -6.64 -7.77
CA GLY A 302 -15.69 -7.14 -6.40
C GLY A 302 -15.45 -6.03 -5.36
N GLU A 303 -15.48 -6.38 -4.08
CA GLU A 303 -15.35 -5.40 -2.98
C GLU A 303 -14.30 -5.76 -1.92
N GLY A 304 -13.72 -6.95 -2.00
CA GLY A 304 -12.69 -7.48 -1.12
C GLY A 304 -11.27 -7.30 -1.68
N PRO A 305 -10.22 -7.62 -0.91
CA PRO A 305 -10.29 -8.36 0.37
C PRO A 305 -10.79 -7.52 1.53
N PHE A 306 -10.67 -6.19 1.43
CA PHE A 306 -11.19 -5.25 2.40
C PHE A 306 -12.04 -4.17 1.74
N ARG A 307 -12.95 -3.59 2.53
CA ARG A 307 -13.74 -2.42 2.15
C ARG A 307 -13.75 -1.41 3.29
N VAL A 308 -13.42 -0.15 3.03
CA VAL A 308 -13.70 0.92 4.01
C VAL A 308 -15.16 1.33 3.90
N VAL A 309 -15.89 1.22 4.99
CA VAL A 309 -17.35 1.41 5.08
C VAL A 309 -17.65 2.57 6.02
N PRO A 310 -17.98 3.76 5.48
CA PRO A 310 -18.48 4.87 6.29
C PRO A 310 -19.98 4.71 6.62
N PRO A 311 -20.40 4.91 7.89
CA PRO A 311 -21.80 5.08 8.24
C PRO A 311 -22.38 6.39 7.72
N GLN A 312 -23.72 6.50 7.60
CA GLN A 312 -24.37 7.78 7.32
C GLN A 312 -24.16 8.75 8.50
N LYS A 313 -23.71 9.97 8.21
CA LYS A 313 -23.65 11.10 9.17
C LYS A 313 -25.04 11.68 9.39
N LYS A 314 -25.89 11.66 8.36
CA LYS A 314 -27.30 12.07 8.41
C LYS A 314 -28.18 10.90 7.95
N PRO A 315 -28.55 10.00 8.86
CA PRO A 315 -29.36 8.83 8.52
C PRO A 315 -30.67 9.24 7.87
N GLY A 316 -31.04 8.50 6.82
CA GLY A 316 -32.26 8.71 6.05
C GLY A 316 -32.77 7.39 5.46
N PRO A 317 -33.94 7.40 4.81
CA PRO A 317 -34.41 6.25 4.04
C PRO A 317 -33.52 6.01 2.81
N PRO A 318 -33.58 4.82 2.19
CA PRO A 318 -33.03 4.64 0.85
C PRO A 318 -33.74 5.55 -0.14
N ASP A 319 -33.04 6.01 -1.17
CA ASP A 319 -33.59 6.87 -2.22
C ASP A 319 -33.37 6.27 -3.61
N GLN A 320 -34.17 6.73 -4.57
CA GLN A 320 -34.06 6.26 -5.95
C GLN A 320 -32.78 6.81 -6.61
N SER A 321 -32.18 6.04 -7.53
CA SER A 321 -31.01 6.49 -8.29
C SER A 321 -31.28 7.76 -9.08
N VAL A 322 -30.32 8.68 -9.13
CA VAL A 322 -30.36 9.87 -10.02
C VAL A 322 -30.51 9.49 -11.51
N LYS A 323 -30.13 8.26 -11.88
CA LYS A 323 -30.22 7.75 -13.25
C LYS A 323 -31.56 7.12 -13.58
N SER A 324 -32.45 6.94 -12.61
CA SER A 324 -33.76 6.36 -12.86
C SER A 324 -34.67 7.36 -13.57
N ASP A 325 -35.31 6.90 -14.65
CA ASP A 325 -36.35 7.65 -15.35
C ASP A 325 -37.67 7.73 -14.54
N HIS A 326 -37.77 6.98 -13.44
CA HIS A 326 -38.96 6.89 -12.59
C HIS A 326 -38.68 7.39 -11.17
N GLN A 327 -38.97 8.67 -10.94
CA GLN A 327 -38.81 9.34 -9.64
C GLN A 327 -40.11 9.46 -8.85
N ASP A 328 -41.27 9.06 -9.39
CA ASP A 328 -42.55 9.11 -8.67
C ASP A 328 -42.71 7.91 -7.73
N VAL A 329 -41.86 7.85 -6.72
CA VAL A 329 -41.76 6.76 -5.73
C VAL A 329 -41.85 7.33 -4.30
N ILE A 330 -41.97 6.45 -3.30
CA ILE A 330 -42.06 6.86 -1.90
C ILE A 330 -40.83 7.65 -1.43
N TRP A 331 -39.64 7.31 -1.94
CA TRP A 331 -38.38 7.98 -1.67
C TRP A 331 -37.67 8.32 -2.99
N PRO A 332 -38.00 9.46 -3.62
CA PRO A 332 -37.31 9.93 -4.82
C PRO A 332 -35.85 10.28 -4.51
N PHE A 333 -35.01 10.38 -5.54
CA PHE A 333 -33.62 10.86 -5.40
C PHE A 333 -33.56 12.19 -4.63
N ASP A 334 -32.74 12.26 -3.59
CA ASP A 334 -32.44 13.49 -2.85
C ASP A 334 -30.95 13.80 -2.90
N GLU A 335 -30.58 14.86 -3.61
CA GLU A 335 -29.19 15.33 -3.72
C GLU A 335 -28.56 15.70 -2.37
N ASN A 336 -29.37 15.96 -1.33
CA ASN A 336 -28.90 16.29 0.01
C ASN A 336 -28.86 15.08 0.95
N ALA A 337 -29.29 13.90 0.49
CA ALA A 337 -29.16 12.66 1.25
C ALA A 337 -27.69 12.31 1.46
N ASP A 338 -27.45 11.50 2.49
CA ASP A 338 -26.12 11.02 2.82
C ASP A 338 -25.80 9.77 2.00
N HIS A 339 -25.26 9.95 0.79
CA HIS A 339 -24.83 8.86 -0.11
C HIS A 339 -23.50 8.23 0.33
N ASN A 340 -23.45 7.71 1.56
CA ASN A 340 -22.25 7.12 2.18
C ASN A 340 -21.57 6.04 1.34
N ALA A 341 -22.32 5.27 0.54
CA ALA A 341 -21.72 4.25 -0.31
C ALA A 341 -20.76 4.82 -1.37
N GLY A 342 -20.91 6.08 -1.78
CA GLY A 342 -19.99 6.76 -2.67
C GLY A 342 -18.62 7.09 -2.04
N PHE A 343 -18.57 7.10 -0.71
CA PHE A 343 -17.35 7.30 0.08
C PHE A 343 -16.76 5.98 0.61
N ALA A 344 -17.40 4.85 0.31
CA ALA A 344 -16.89 3.54 0.64
C ALA A 344 -15.82 3.10 -0.36
N THR A 345 -14.62 2.78 0.12
CA THR A 345 -13.55 2.26 -0.75
C THR A 345 -13.66 0.76 -0.87
N ARG A 346 -13.97 0.26 -2.07
CA ARG A 346 -14.01 -1.17 -2.40
C ARG A 346 -12.61 -1.68 -2.70
N THR A 347 -12.33 -2.94 -2.38
CA THR A 347 -11.02 -3.55 -2.67
C THR A 347 -9.90 -2.69 -2.09
N THR A 348 -10.07 -2.22 -0.86
CA THR A 348 -9.05 -1.44 -0.18
C THR A 348 -7.82 -2.32 0.04
N THR A 349 -6.67 -1.83 -0.40
CA THR A 349 -5.37 -2.49 -0.18
C THR A 349 -4.31 -1.55 0.37
N ILE A 350 -4.54 -0.24 0.32
CA ILE A 350 -3.59 0.78 0.75
C ILE A 350 -4.31 1.88 1.55
N ILE A 351 -3.76 2.23 2.71
CA ILE A 351 -4.17 3.38 3.52
C ILE A 351 -2.94 4.26 3.73
N LYS A 352 -2.98 5.47 3.16
CA LYS A 352 -2.00 6.52 3.42
C LYS A 352 -2.43 7.33 4.62
N VAL A 353 -1.54 7.61 5.55
CA VAL A 353 -1.70 8.53 6.68
C VAL A 353 -1.05 9.85 6.32
N ASP A 354 -1.87 10.88 6.13
CA ASP A 354 -1.47 12.22 5.68
C ASP A 354 -1.23 13.18 6.87
N PRO A 355 -0.30 14.15 6.74
CA PRO A 355 0.64 14.32 5.64
C PRO A 355 1.80 13.32 5.72
N LEU A 356 2.51 13.11 4.61
CA LEU A 356 3.78 12.38 4.66
C LEU A 356 4.80 13.12 5.54
N PRO A 357 5.66 12.40 6.29
CA PRO A 357 6.80 13.02 6.94
C PRO A 357 7.74 13.69 5.92
N ASP A 358 8.38 14.79 6.30
CA ASP A 358 9.28 15.54 5.43
C ASP A 358 10.44 14.66 4.92
N GLY A 359 10.70 14.72 3.62
CA GLY A 359 11.76 13.94 2.97
C GLY A 359 11.39 12.49 2.63
N PHE A 360 10.13 12.10 2.79
CA PHE A 360 9.64 10.78 2.40
C PHE A 360 8.69 10.85 1.19
N THR A 361 8.66 9.77 0.42
CA THR A 361 7.83 9.63 -0.77
C THR A 361 6.68 8.65 -0.56
N ASP A 362 5.69 8.76 -1.42
CA ASP A 362 4.61 7.79 -1.52
C ASP A 362 5.13 6.42 -1.96
N ILE A 363 4.41 5.36 -1.59
CA ILE A 363 4.51 4.08 -2.29
C ILE A 363 3.83 4.22 -3.66
N ASN A 364 4.24 3.44 -4.65
CA ASN A 364 3.53 3.44 -5.93
C ASN A 364 2.14 2.80 -5.76
N THR A 365 1.13 3.63 -5.55
CA THR A 365 -0.24 3.20 -5.21
C THR A 365 -0.95 2.51 -6.37
N LEU A 366 -0.50 2.72 -7.60
CA LEU A 366 -1.08 2.13 -8.80
C LEU A 366 -0.52 0.73 -9.11
N GLU A 367 0.65 0.40 -8.56
CA GLU A 367 1.33 -0.88 -8.81
C GLU A 367 1.32 -1.81 -7.59
N ALA A 368 1.39 -1.26 -6.38
CA ALA A 368 1.52 -2.07 -5.15
C ALA A 368 0.23 -2.80 -4.75
N GLY A 369 -0.93 -2.31 -5.19
CA GLY A 369 -2.22 -2.71 -4.62
C GLY A 369 -2.72 -4.10 -5.02
N TRP A 370 -2.40 -4.59 -6.22
CA TRP A 370 -3.02 -5.82 -6.75
C TRP A 370 -2.55 -7.09 -6.03
N ASN A 371 -1.26 -7.20 -5.69
CA ASN A 371 -0.78 -8.37 -4.95
C ASN A 371 -1.38 -8.48 -3.53
N PHE A 372 -1.70 -7.35 -2.92
CA PHE A 372 -2.40 -7.32 -1.65
C PHE A 372 -3.86 -7.79 -1.74
N VAL A 373 -4.49 -7.70 -2.93
CA VAL A 373 -5.79 -8.33 -3.16
C VAL A 373 -5.67 -9.85 -3.01
N ASP A 374 -4.76 -10.45 -3.77
CA ASP A 374 -4.56 -11.91 -3.83
C ASP A 374 -4.09 -12.48 -2.49
N GLU A 375 -3.22 -11.76 -1.79
CA GLU A 375 -2.66 -12.17 -0.51
C GLU A 375 -3.60 -11.87 0.68
N GLY A 376 -4.67 -11.11 0.47
CA GLY A 376 -5.55 -10.65 1.55
C GLY A 376 -4.82 -9.77 2.55
N LYS A 377 -4.02 -8.81 2.06
CA LYS A 377 -3.22 -7.90 2.86
C LYS A 377 -3.66 -6.45 2.68
N ILE A 378 -3.27 -5.61 3.62
CA ILE A 378 -3.43 -4.16 3.55
C ILE A 378 -2.16 -3.49 4.08
N VAL A 379 -1.70 -2.47 3.37
CA VAL A 379 -0.60 -1.60 3.84
C VAL A 379 -1.15 -0.31 4.42
N VAL A 380 -0.68 0.05 5.60
CA VAL A 380 -0.85 1.38 6.20
C VAL A 380 0.51 2.06 6.15
N TYR A 381 0.62 3.25 5.56
CA TYR A 381 1.91 3.94 5.41
C TYR A 381 1.76 5.47 5.56
N GLY A 382 2.87 6.18 5.80
CA GLY A 382 2.89 7.65 5.89
C GLY A 382 3.32 8.14 7.26
N ALA A 383 2.55 9.05 7.87
CA ALA A 383 2.81 9.56 9.22
C ALA A 383 2.49 8.52 10.31
N ILE A 384 3.29 7.46 10.35
CA ILE A 384 3.25 6.39 11.35
C ILE A 384 4.65 6.15 11.93
N ASP A 385 4.73 5.48 13.08
CA ASP A 385 5.97 5.12 13.76
C ASP A 385 6.91 4.31 12.82
N PRO A 386 8.14 4.76 12.57
CA PRO A 386 9.08 4.07 11.69
C PRO A 386 9.71 2.80 12.29
N SER A 387 9.49 2.47 13.57
CA SER A 387 10.24 1.44 14.29
C SER A 387 10.24 0.06 13.62
N GLU A 388 9.09 -0.50 13.25
CA GLU A 388 9.08 -1.83 12.58
C GLU A 388 9.71 -1.75 11.18
N THR A 389 9.45 -0.68 10.42
CA THR A 389 10.13 -0.45 9.13
C THR A 389 11.65 -0.44 9.31
N ILE A 390 12.15 0.21 10.37
CA ILE A 390 13.58 0.23 10.70
C ILE A 390 14.09 -1.18 11.01
N TYR A 391 13.34 -1.98 11.77
CA TYR A 391 13.73 -3.37 12.08
C TYR A 391 13.79 -4.23 10.83
N GLU A 392 12.78 -4.16 9.96
CA GLU A 392 12.76 -4.86 8.67
C GLU A 392 13.95 -4.47 7.80
N LYS A 393 14.26 -3.17 7.71
CA LYS A 393 15.39 -2.66 6.91
C LYS A 393 16.74 -3.07 7.50
N PHE A 394 16.86 -3.15 8.83
CA PHE A 394 18.06 -3.71 9.46
C PHE A 394 18.22 -5.20 9.17
N ASP A 395 17.14 -5.97 9.22
CA ASP A 395 17.16 -7.41 8.98
C ASP A 395 17.48 -7.71 7.50
N LEU A 396 16.92 -6.94 6.56
CA LEU A 396 17.25 -6.99 5.13
C LEU A 396 18.72 -6.65 4.86
N LEU A 397 19.24 -5.58 5.47
CA LEU A 397 20.65 -5.20 5.34
C LEU A 397 21.57 -6.26 5.92
N MET A 398 21.18 -6.88 7.04
CA MET A 398 21.92 -7.99 7.63
C MET A 398 21.98 -9.18 6.68
N SER A 399 20.84 -9.57 6.08
CA SER A 399 20.78 -10.66 5.10
C SER A 399 21.66 -10.36 3.90
N THR A 400 21.53 -9.16 3.33
CA THR A 400 22.36 -8.69 2.20
C THR A 400 23.85 -8.88 2.48
N LEU A 401 24.32 -8.46 3.66
CA LEU A 401 25.72 -8.60 4.04
C LEU A 401 26.11 -10.05 4.36
N MET A 402 25.22 -10.84 4.93
CA MET A 402 25.45 -12.26 5.23
C MET A 402 25.62 -13.07 3.95
N ASP A 403 24.82 -12.79 2.93
CA ASP A 403 24.82 -13.47 1.64
C ASP A 403 25.96 -13.00 0.73
N ALA A 404 26.40 -11.75 0.85
CA ALA A 404 27.52 -11.21 0.08
C ALA A 404 28.81 -12.04 0.25
N GLU A 405 29.52 -12.32 -0.84
CA GLU A 405 30.76 -13.09 -0.79
C GLU A 405 31.83 -12.43 0.10
N SER A 406 32.62 -13.21 0.83
CA SER A 406 33.69 -12.65 1.67
C SER A 406 34.79 -11.94 0.87
N SER A 407 34.93 -12.28 -0.41
CA SER A 407 35.80 -11.64 -1.41
C SER A 407 35.37 -10.21 -1.72
N ALA A 408 34.09 -9.86 -1.55
CA ALA A 408 33.56 -8.51 -1.76
C ALA A 408 34.07 -7.49 -0.73
N PHE A 409 34.68 -7.95 0.37
CA PHE A 409 35.18 -7.08 1.45
C PHE A 409 36.70 -6.99 1.45
N LYS A 410 37.24 -5.84 1.88
CA LYS A 410 38.71 -5.63 1.99
C LYS A 410 39.41 -6.73 2.80
N ARG A 411 38.73 -7.25 3.83
CA ARG A 411 39.18 -8.39 4.65
C ARG A 411 37.96 -9.12 5.20
N HIS A 412 38.07 -10.43 5.42
CA HIS A 412 37.01 -11.22 6.06
C HIS A 412 36.57 -10.65 7.43
N SER A 413 37.51 -10.09 8.22
CA SER A 413 37.18 -9.48 9.52
C SER A 413 36.39 -8.17 9.40
N VAL A 414 36.38 -7.52 8.23
CA VAL A 414 35.60 -6.31 7.96
C VAL A 414 34.13 -6.65 7.81
N LYS A 415 33.78 -7.70 7.07
CA LYS A 415 32.40 -8.21 6.97
C LYS A 415 31.78 -8.42 8.34
N PHE A 416 32.48 -9.16 9.22
CA PHE A 416 32.02 -9.39 10.60
C PHE A 416 31.85 -8.10 11.41
N ARG A 417 32.77 -7.14 11.28
CA ARG A 417 32.67 -5.84 11.96
C ARG A 417 31.50 -5.00 11.46
N PHE A 418 31.17 -5.11 10.17
CA PHE A 418 30.03 -4.43 9.55
C PHE A 418 28.72 -4.95 10.13
N ILE A 419 28.52 -6.27 10.03
CA ILE A 419 27.38 -7.00 10.59
C ILE A 419 27.22 -6.67 12.09
N LEU A 420 28.29 -6.73 12.88
CA LEU A 420 28.23 -6.42 14.31
C LEU A 420 27.79 -4.97 14.58
N LYS A 421 28.21 -4.00 13.76
CA LYS A 421 27.81 -2.60 13.93
C LYS A 421 26.33 -2.39 13.60
N ILE A 422 25.82 -3.03 12.57
CA ILE A 422 24.38 -2.99 12.22
C ILE A 422 23.58 -3.59 13.36
N TRP A 423 24.00 -4.74 13.88
CA TRP A 423 23.33 -5.38 15.01
C TRP A 423 23.31 -4.47 16.25
N ILE A 424 24.43 -3.78 16.56
CA ILE A 424 24.47 -2.80 17.65
C ILE A 424 23.55 -1.60 17.38
N ALA A 425 23.46 -1.12 16.15
CA ALA A 425 22.56 -0.02 15.79
C ALA A 425 21.09 -0.42 15.99
N ARG A 426 20.69 -1.61 15.54
CA ARG A 426 19.37 -2.20 15.78
C ARG A 426 19.03 -2.27 17.27
N LEU A 427 19.95 -2.78 18.10
CA LEU A 427 19.76 -2.81 19.56
C LEU A 427 19.59 -1.41 20.17
N PHE A 428 20.23 -0.38 19.61
CA PHE A 428 20.03 0.98 20.12
C PHE A 428 18.65 1.51 19.80
N VAL A 429 18.04 1.13 18.66
CA VAL A 429 16.63 1.42 18.38
C VAL A 429 15.73 0.68 19.39
N GLU A 430 15.96 -0.62 19.60
CA GLU A 430 15.20 -1.43 20.58
C GLU A 430 15.30 -0.91 22.02
N TRP A 431 16.43 -0.30 22.38
CA TRP A 431 16.65 0.28 23.71
C TRP A 431 16.22 1.75 23.81
N ASP A 432 15.45 2.25 22.85
CA ASP A 432 14.95 3.63 22.80
C ASP A 432 16.10 4.66 22.85
N ARG A 433 17.11 4.43 22.02
CA ARG A 433 18.28 5.32 21.84
C ARG A 433 18.57 5.56 20.34
N PRO A 434 17.60 6.06 19.56
CA PRO A 434 17.73 6.21 18.11
C PRO A 434 18.91 7.10 17.71
N GLU A 435 19.25 8.12 18.50
CA GLU A 435 20.44 8.98 18.33
C GLU A 435 21.76 8.21 18.23
N LYS A 436 21.91 7.15 19.03
CA LYS A 436 23.11 6.30 18.99
C LYS A 436 23.11 5.36 17.78
N ALA A 437 21.94 4.90 17.36
CA ALA A 437 21.79 4.14 16.13
C ALA A 437 22.16 5.02 14.93
N LEU A 438 21.66 6.26 14.91
CA LEU A 438 21.94 7.25 13.87
C LEU A 438 23.44 7.56 13.77
N ASP A 439 24.15 7.76 14.88
CA ASP A 439 25.61 7.93 14.86
C ASP A 439 26.32 6.73 14.22
N ILE A 440 25.87 5.51 14.50
CA ILE A 440 26.47 4.32 13.90
C ILE A 440 26.22 4.28 12.40
N VAL A 441 24.96 4.43 11.97
CA VAL A 441 24.58 4.37 10.57
C VAL A 441 25.27 5.49 9.79
N ASN A 442 25.06 6.75 10.19
CA ASN A 442 25.55 7.91 9.48
C ASN A 442 27.08 8.05 9.52
N ASN A 443 27.68 8.01 10.71
CA ASN A 443 29.09 8.39 10.85
C ASN A 443 30.05 7.21 10.73
N ARG A 444 29.59 5.96 10.94
CA ARG A 444 30.48 4.80 11.02
C ARG A 444 30.25 3.74 9.95
N LEU A 445 29.08 3.68 9.33
CA LEU A 445 28.73 2.71 8.30
C LEU A 445 28.69 3.35 6.91
N ILE A 446 27.90 4.42 6.71
CA ILE A 446 27.77 5.08 5.40
C ILE A 446 29.14 5.53 4.87
N THR A 447 29.98 6.13 5.72
CA THR A 447 31.36 6.59 5.37
C THR A 447 32.35 5.46 5.01
N ARG A 448 31.87 4.20 4.98
CA ARG A 448 32.63 3.00 4.60
C ARG A 448 32.10 2.34 3.34
N VAL A 449 31.07 2.91 2.74
CA VAL A 449 30.44 2.41 1.51
C VAL A 449 30.03 3.56 0.59
N ASP A 450 30.55 4.76 0.78
CA ASP A 450 30.14 5.96 0.06
C ASP A 450 30.97 6.24 -1.20
N GLY A 451 32.11 5.55 -1.39
CA GLY A 451 33.00 5.77 -2.54
C GLY A 451 32.29 5.70 -3.89
N CYS A 452 31.66 4.58 -4.20
CA CYS A 452 30.96 4.33 -5.46
C CYS A 452 29.68 5.14 -5.59
N ALA A 453 28.91 5.32 -4.52
CA ALA A 453 27.68 6.11 -4.61
C ALA A 453 27.94 7.60 -4.86
N LEU A 454 29.07 8.15 -4.38
CA LEU A 454 29.37 9.57 -4.51
C LEU A 454 30.33 9.92 -5.65
N ARG A 455 31.11 8.95 -6.15
CA ARG A 455 32.22 9.20 -7.09
C ARG A 455 32.42 8.10 -8.14
N ASP A 456 31.53 7.11 -8.20
CA ASP A 456 31.65 5.91 -9.05
C ASP A 456 32.98 5.18 -8.92
N LEU A 457 33.61 5.27 -7.75
CA LEU A 457 34.89 4.63 -7.50
C LEU A 457 35.09 4.29 -6.02
N VAL A 458 35.50 3.04 -5.78
CA VAL A 458 35.84 2.55 -4.43
C VAL A 458 36.97 3.38 -3.85
N ASP A 459 36.77 3.87 -2.63
CA ASP A 459 37.76 4.67 -1.93
C ASP A 459 38.66 3.86 -0.99
N TYR A 460 39.67 4.54 -0.43
CA TYR A 460 40.62 3.89 0.47
C TYR A 460 40.00 3.50 1.83
N ASN A 461 38.99 4.22 2.33
CA ASN A 461 38.31 3.98 3.60
C ASN A 461 37.18 2.95 3.53
N ASP A 462 36.77 2.57 2.32
CA ASP A 462 35.65 1.69 2.06
C ASP A 462 35.87 0.28 2.57
N TRP A 463 34.80 -0.41 2.91
CA TRP A 463 34.87 -1.76 3.45
C TRP A 463 34.56 -2.82 2.40
N ILE A 464 33.81 -2.43 1.37
CA ILE A 464 33.45 -3.22 0.20
C ILE A 464 34.33 -2.77 -0.98
N ILE A 465 34.78 -3.70 -1.83
CA ILE A 465 35.82 -3.45 -2.84
C ILE A 465 35.34 -3.41 -4.29
N THR A 466 34.04 -3.56 -4.52
CA THR A 466 33.43 -3.40 -5.86
C THR A 466 32.18 -2.53 -5.74
N CYS A 467 31.88 -1.75 -6.77
CA CYS A 467 30.71 -0.88 -6.77
C CYS A 467 29.40 -1.67 -6.73
N ASP A 468 29.32 -2.77 -7.47
CA ASP A 468 28.14 -3.65 -7.51
C ASP A 468 27.73 -4.17 -6.13
N ASN A 469 28.69 -4.38 -5.22
CA ASN A 469 28.40 -4.81 -3.85
C ASN A 469 28.22 -3.64 -2.89
N GLN A 470 28.77 -2.47 -3.23
CA GLN A 470 28.82 -1.32 -2.34
C GLN A 470 27.56 -0.45 -2.43
N LYS A 471 27.12 -0.11 -3.64
CA LYS A 471 25.97 0.77 -3.89
C LYS A 471 24.67 0.21 -3.26
N PRO A 472 24.33 -1.09 -3.37
CA PRO A 472 23.15 -1.63 -2.67
C PRO A 472 23.20 -1.43 -1.14
N VAL A 473 24.37 -1.65 -0.54
CA VAL A 473 24.57 -1.48 0.91
C VAL A 473 24.51 0.00 1.31
N TYR A 474 25.02 0.90 0.47
CA TYR A 474 24.94 2.34 0.67
C TYR A 474 23.49 2.83 0.69
N TRP A 475 22.69 2.49 -0.32
CA TRP A 475 21.31 2.95 -0.43
C TRP A 475 20.42 2.39 0.68
N GLN A 476 20.61 1.13 1.08
CA GLN A 476 19.94 0.57 2.26
C GLN A 476 20.29 1.31 3.57
N LEU A 477 21.56 1.72 3.73
CA LEU A 477 21.97 2.55 4.88
C LEU A 477 21.43 3.98 4.80
N HIS A 478 21.30 4.54 3.59
CA HIS A 478 20.72 5.87 3.36
C HIS A 478 19.23 5.90 3.78
N GLU A 479 18.46 4.90 3.36
CA GLU A 479 17.07 4.73 3.79
C GLU A 479 16.96 4.54 5.31
N LEU A 480 17.78 3.65 5.90
CA LEU A 480 17.83 3.46 7.36
C LEU A 480 18.15 4.77 8.10
N LYS A 481 19.07 5.58 7.58
CA LYS A 481 19.41 6.86 8.17
C LYS A 481 18.20 7.79 8.21
N ALA A 482 17.45 7.91 7.11
CA ALA A 482 16.27 8.76 7.05
C ALA A 482 15.18 8.30 8.03
N LEU A 483 14.89 6.99 8.06
CA LEU A 483 13.91 6.41 8.99
C LEU A 483 14.31 6.61 10.46
N ILE A 484 15.59 6.39 10.81
CA ILE A 484 16.07 6.60 12.18
C ILE A 484 16.04 8.10 12.54
N ASN A 485 16.32 8.99 11.58
CA ASN A 485 16.20 10.43 11.82
C ASN A 485 14.76 10.82 12.15
N LEU A 486 13.78 10.31 11.41
CA LEU A 486 12.36 10.49 11.74
C LEU A 486 12.04 10.00 13.16
N LEU A 487 12.57 8.84 13.57
CA LEU A 487 12.38 8.34 14.93
C LEU A 487 13.03 9.25 16.00
N VAL A 488 14.20 9.84 15.72
CA VAL A 488 14.83 10.84 16.60
C VAL A 488 13.95 12.08 16.72
N ASP A 489 13.38 12.55 15.62
CA ASP A 489 12.54 13.74 15.59
C ASP A 489 11.24 13.51 16.41
N ILE A 490 10.64 12.32 16.29
CA ILE A 490 9.47 11.91 17.08
C ILE A 490 9.78 11.86 18.59
N ASN A 491 10.96 11.33 18.96
CA ASN A 491 11.35 11.16 20.38
C ASN A 491 11.93 12.44 21.00
N SER A 492 12.16 13.48 20.21
CA SER A 492 12.63 14.76 20.70
C SER A 492 11.50 15.50 21.41
N PRO A 493 11.71 16.03 22.63
CA PRO A 493 10.69 16.84 23.29
C PRO A 493 10.37 18.04 22.41
N ALA A 494 9.08 18.27 22.11
CA ALA A 494 8.63 19.48 21.44
C ALA A 494 9.16 20.71 22.21
N GLU A 495 9.95 21.55 21.53
CA GLU A 495 10.54 22.77 22.11
C GLU A 495 9.48 23.81 22.53
#